data_AF-A0A358NH57-F1
#
_entry.id   AF-A0A358NH57-F1
#
_cell.length_a   1.000
_cell.length_b   1.000
_cell.length_c   1.000
_cell.angle_alpha   90.00
_cell.angle_beta   90.00
_cell.angle_gamma   90.00
#
_symmetry.space_group_name_H-M   'P 1'
#
loop_
_entity.id
_entity.type
_entity.pdbx_description
1 polymer ?
#
loop_
_entity_poly.entity_id
_entity_poly.type
_entity_poly.pdbx_seq_one_letter_code
_entity_poly.pdbx_strand_id
1 'polypeptide(L)'
;MDDEFAKDVSEFDTLDELKADTKKNLEQRAADSSKVANDNNVITKIVNEAKIDIPEVLIKREIDFLGRNYEQQFRQQGFVGKEYDSIIENFVNQYKEGARNQAEFNVKAELVLEAIIKKEGIKASEEDIAKEIDEVAKSYNVEEERLEAFKESLLQSSRSYVEENLQKRKAIEMLVNSAVFVEPKEEENKSVEE
;
A
#
# COMPACT_ATOMS: atom_id res chain seq x y z
N MET A 1 3.75 13.44 -35.87
CA MET A 1 3.20 12.15 -35.42
C MET A 1 1.88 11.99 -36.13
N ASP A 2 1.67 10.84 -36.74
CA ASP A 2 0.56 10.48 -37.63
C ASP A 2 0.04 9.06 -37.31
N ASP A 3 -0.91 8.57 -38.09
CA ASP A 3 -1.54 7.27 -37.85
C ASP A 3 -0.59 6.08 -38.09
N GLU A 4 0.44 6.23 -38.94
CA GLU A 4 1.48 5.20 -39.08
C GLU A 4 2.27 5.02 -37.78
N PHE A 5 2.61 6.12 -37.11
CA PHE A 5 3.24 6.04 -35.80
C PHE A 5 2.36 5.31 -34.77
N ALA A 6 1.04 5.53 -34.76
CA ALA A 6 0.14 4.87 -33.82
C ALA A 6 0.13 3.35 -34.00
N LYS A 7 0.12 2.88 -35.25
CA LYS A 7 0.19 1.46 -35.60
C LYS A 7 1.56 0.83 -35.26
N ASP A 8 2.64 1.59 -35.40
CA ASP A 8 3.99 1.10 -35.12
C ASP A 8 4.26 0.87 -33.62
N VAL A 9 3.60 1.62 -32.74
CA VAL A 9 3.90 1.59 -31.29
C VAL A 9 2.75 1.10 -30.41
N SER A 10 1.57 0.84 -30.98
CA SER A 10 0.39 0.45 -30.21
C SER A 10 -0.56 -0.45 -30.99
N GLU A 11 -1.61 -0.93 -30.32
CA GLU A 11 -2.69 -1.71 -30.93
C GLU A 11 -3.74 -0.85 -31.65
N PHE A 12 -3.59 0.48 -31.67
CA PHE A 12 -4.54 1.41 -32.26
C PHE A 12 -4.24 1.73 -33.71
N ASP A 13 -5.29 1.93 -34.51
CA ASP A 13 -5.19 2.21 -35.94
C ASP A 13 -4.97 3.69 -36.25
N THR A 14 -5.32 4.58 -35.30
CA THR A 14 -5.20 6.03 -35.48
C THR A 14 -4.49 6.70 -34.31
N LEU A 15 -3.86 7.83 -34.60
CA LEU A 15 -3.23 8.67 -33.58
C LEU A 15 -4.25 9.20 -32.56
N ASP A 16 -5.49 9.41 -32.98
CA ASP A 16 -6.54 9.91 -32.09
C ASP A 16 -7.01 8.83 -31.09
N GLU A 17 -7.09 7.56 -31.50
CA GLU A 17 -7.34 6.43 -30.60
C GLU A 17 -6.21 6.27 -29.58
N LEU A 18 -4.96 6.29 -30.04
CA LEU A 18 -3.78 6.24 -29.16
C LEU A 18 -3.75 7.40 -28.15
N LYS A 19 -4.10 8.62 -28.58
CA LYS A 19 -4.21 9.78 -27.69
C LYS A 19 -5.34 9.63 -26.68
N ALA A 20 -6.51 9.12 -27.10
CA ALA A 20 -7.65 8.92 -26.22
C ALA A 20 -7.34 7.89 -25.14
N ASP A 21 -6.71 6.77 -25.50
CA ASP A 21 -6.27 5.75 -24.54
C ASP A 21 -5.17 6.28 -23.61
N THR A 22 -4.16 6.94 -24.15
CA THR A 22 -3.10 7.57 -23.34
C THR A 22 -3.69 8.58 -22.34
N LYS A 23 -4.64 9.41 -22.78
CA LYS A 23 -5.33 10.36 -21.93
C LYS A 23 -6.09 9.64 -20.81
N LYS A 24 -6.87 8.62 -21.13
CA LYS A 24 -7.59 7.81 -20.15
C LYS A 24 -6.65 7.17 -19.12
N ASN A 25 -5.52 6.64 -19.58
CA ASN A 25 -4.50 6.04 -18.71
C ASN A 25 -3.86 7.08 -17.79
N LEU A 26 -3.60 8.29 -18.27
CA LEU A 26 -3.08 9.39 -17.46
C LEU A 26 -4.12 9.88 -16.44
N GLU A 27 -5.38 10.01 -16.83
CA GLU A 27 -6.48 10.38 -15.94
C GLU A 27 -6.66 9.35 -14.83
N GLN A 28 -6.63 8.06 -15.17
CA GLN A 28 -6.72 6.97 -14.18
C GLN A 28 -5.53 7.02 -13.20
N ARG A 29 -4.30 7.14 -13.71
CA ARG A 29 -3.10 7.27 -12.85
C ARG A 29 -3.15 8.48 -11.94
N ALA A 30 -3.65 9.61 -12.44
CA ALA A 30 -3.81 10.82 -11.64
C ALA A 30 -4.87 10.63 -10.54
N ALA A 31 -6.00 10.00 -10.87
CA ALA A 31 -7.04 9.67 -9.91
C ALA A 31 -6.55 8.72 -8.82
N ASP A 32 -5.84 7.64 -9.19
CA ASP A 32 -5.29 6.67 -8.24
C ASP A 32 -4.22 7.30 -7.33
N SER A 33 -3.34 8.12 -7.90
CA SER A 33 -2.33 8.86 -7.13
C SER A 33 -2.97 9.85 -6.16
N SER A 34 -4.00 10.59 -6.60
CA SER A 34 -4.74 11.51 -5.75
C SER A 34 -5.46 10.79 -4.62
N LYS A 35 -6.07 9.63 -4.90
CA LYS A 35 -6.71 8.79 -3.89
C LYS A 35 -5.70 8.36 -2.83
N VAL A 36 -4.56 7.80 -3.24
CA VAL A 36 -3.50 7.37 -2.30
C VAL A 36 -2.98 8.54 -1.47
N ALA A 37 -2.76 9.70 -2.09
CA ALA A 37 -2.32 10.90 -1.37
C ALA A 37 -3.35 11.35 -0.33
N ASN A 38 -4.63 11.36 -0.69
CA ASN A 38 -5.71 11.74 0.22
C ASN A 38 -5.84 10.75 1.38
N ASP A 39 -5.83 9.45 1.10
CA ASP A 39 -5.86 8.38 2.11
C ASP A 39 -4.71 8.59 3.12
N ASN A 40 -3.48 8.79 2.61
CA ASN A 40 -2.29 9.03 3.44
C ASN A 40 -2.39 10.31 4.26
N ASN A 41 -2.89 11.41 3.69
CA ASN A 41 -3.02 12.69 4.38
C ASN A 41 -4.01 12.59 5.55
N VAL A 42 -5.14 11.91 5.34
CA VAL A 42 -6.15 11.69 6.38
C VAL A 42 -5.58 10.85 7.51
N ILE A 43 -4.93 9.72 7.19
CA ILE A 43 -4.30 8.85 8.20
C ILE A 43 -3.23 9.62 8.97
N THR A 44 -2.32 10.30 8.27
CA THR A 44 -1.22 11.05 8.86
C THR A 44 -1.74 12.11 9.84
N LYS A 45 -2.77 12.86 9.46
CA LYS A 45 -3.36 13.87 10.34
C LYS A 45 -3.94 13.26 11.61
N ILE A 46 -4.74 12.20 11.48
CA ILE A 46 -5.37 11.52 12.64
C ILE A 46 -4.30 10.93 13.56
N VAL A 47 -3.29 10.28 12.98
CA VAL A 47 -2.17 9.68 13.72
C VAL A 47 -1.37 10.73 14.46
N ASN A 48 -1.12 11.89 13.85
CA ASN A 48 -0.40 12.99 14.51
C ASN A 48 -1.20 13.61 15.68
N GLU A 49 -2.53 13.71 15.56
CA GLU A 49 -3.39 14.23 16.62
C GLU A 49 -3.65 13.21 17.75
N ALA A 50 -3.51 11.91 17.48
CA ALA A 50 -3.71 10.87 18.47
C ALA A 50 -2.66 10.94 19.60
N LYS A 51 -3.11 10.84 20.85
CA LYS A 51 -2.24 10.79 22.04
C LYS A 51 -2.18 9.34 22.55
N ILE A 52 -1.13 8.63 22.15
CA ILE A 52 -0.92 7.22 22.49
C ILE A 52 0.54 7.07 22.90
N ASP A 53 0.78 6.44 24.03
CA ASP A 53 2.11 6.01 24.44
C ASP A 53 2.35 4.60 23.89
N ILE A 54 3.44 4.43 23.13
CA ILE A 54 3.72 3.19 22.40
C ILE A 54 4.80 2.41 23.15
N PRO A 55 4.50 1.18 23.60
CA PRO A 55 5.51 0.34 24.22
C PRO A 55 6.72 0.10 23.30
N GLU A 56 7.93 0.28 23.85
CA GLU A 56 9.19 0.10 23.12
C GLU A 56 9.30 -1.27 22.41
N VAL A 57 8.69 -2.31 22.98
CA VAL A 57 8.67 -3.65 22.39
C VAL A 57 7.95 -3.67 21.03
N LEU A 58 6.90 -2.88 20.86
CA LEU A 58 6.16 -2.79 19.59
C LEU A 58 6.98 -2.04 18.55
N ILE A 59 7.65 -0.95 18.94
CA ILE A 59 8.54 -0.18 18.07
C ILE A 59 9.68 -1.07 17.56
N LYS A 60 10.35 -1.82 18.44
CA LYS A 60 11.42 -2.75 18.05
C LYS A 60 10.95 -3.84 17.11
N ARG A 61 9.77 -4.43 17.39
CA ARG A 61 9.17 -5.44 16.51
C ARG A 61 8.92 -4.88 15.10
N GLU A 62 8.46 -3.64 15.02
CA GLU A 62 8.21 -2.97 13.75
C GLU A 62 9.52 -2.62 13.02
N ILE A 63 10.56 -2.15 13.72
CA ILE A 63 11.89 -1.93 13.14
C ILE A 63 12.44 -3.23 12.53
N ASP A 64 12.29 -4.37 13.23
CA ASP A 64 12.71 -5.66 12.71
C ASP A 64 11.89 -6.09 11.49
N PHE A 65 10.58 -5.79 11.47
CA PHE A 65 9.72 -6.04 10.32
C PHE A 65 10.13 -5.20 9.10
N LEU A 66 10.34 -3.89 9.29
CA LEU A 66 10.83 -3.00 8.24
C LEU A 66 12.19 -3.46 7.70
N GLY A 67 13.10 -3.91 8.58
CA GLY A 67 14.38 -4.49 8.17
C GLY A 67 14.24 -5.74 7.29
N ARG A 68 13.33 -6.67 7.66
CA ARG A 68 13.04 -7.86 6.84
C ARG A 68 12.44 -7.51 5.48
N ASN A 69 11.55 -6.52 5.44
CA ASN A 69 10.98 -6.05 4.17
C ASN A 69 12.07 -5.43 3.28
N TYR A 70 12.98 -4.66 3.87
CA TYR A 70 14.10 -4.07 3.15
C TYR A 70 15.05 -5.15 2.61
N GLU A 71 15.35 -6.18 3.41
CA GLU A 71 16.08 -7.37 2.96
C GLU A 71 15.40 -8.06 1.77
N GLN A 72 14.07 -8.24 1.85
CA GLN A 72 13.31 -8.92 0.81
C GLN A 72 13.37 -8.18 -0.54
N GLN A 73 13.44 -6.84 -0.52
CA GLN A 73 13.59 -6.05 -1.75
C GLN A 73 14.90 -6.38 -2.49
N PHE A 74 16.02 -6.55 -1.77
CA PHE A 74 17.28 -6.98 -2.39
C PHE A 74 17.17 -8.39 -2.97
N ARG A 75 16.53 -9.32 -2.25
CA ARG A 75 16.33 -10.68 -2.73
C ARG A 75 15.49 -10.70 -4.01
N GLN A 76 14.45 -9.87 -4.09
CA GLN A 76 13.61 -9.73 -5.28
C GLN A 76 14.36 -9.13 -6.48
N GLN A 77 15.35 -8.25 -6.23
CA GLN A 77 16.23 -7.71 -7.27
C GLN A 77 17.30 -8.70 -7.75
N GLY A 78 17.33 -9.92 -7.21
CA GLY A 78 18.26 -10.98 -7.62
C GLY A 78 19.54 -11.07 -6.79
N PHE A 79 19.68 -10.29 -5.71
CA PHE A 79 20.78 -10.44 -4.75
C PHE A 79 20.51 -11.64 -3.83
N VAL A 80 20.88 -12.83 -4.31
CA VAL A 80 20.64 -14.12 -3.64
C VAL A 80 21.97 -14.86 -3.51
N GLY A 81 22.26 -15.42 -2.33
CA GLY A 81 23.48 -16.21 -2.08
C GLY A 81 24.27 -15.74 -0.86
N LYS A 82 25.11 -16.63 -0.32
CA LYS A 82 25.91 -16.38 0.89
C LYS A 82 26.91 -15.23 0.72
N GLU A 83 27.34 -14.99 -0.51
CA GLU A 83 28.22 -13.90 -0.88
C GLU A 83 27.58 -12.51 -0.69
N TYR A 84 26.24 -12.42 -0.75
CA TYR A 84 25.50 -11.17 -0.55
C TYR A 84 24.97 -11.02 0.88
N ASP A 85 24.81 -12.10 1.65
CA ASP A 85 24.19 -12.08 2.97
C ASP A 85 24.85 -11.05 3.90
N SER A 86 26.20 -11.02 3.96
CA SER A 86 26.92 -10.04 4.79
C SER A 86 26.73 -8.59 4.34
N ILE A 87 26.64 -8.35 3.03
CA ILE A 87 26.43 -7.01 2.46
C ILE A 87 25.00 -6.55 2.76
N ILE A 88 24.01 -7.41 2.51
CA ILE A 88 22.59 -7.15 2.77
C ILE A 88 22.38 -6.92 4.27
N GLU A 89 22.97 -7.74 5.13
CA GLU A 89 22.87 -7.58 6.59
C GLU A 89 23.37 -6.20 7.04
N ASN A 90 24.50 -5.74 6.51
CA ASN A 90 25.03 -4.41 6.81
C ASN A 90 24.05 -3.30 6.37
N PHE A 91 23.48 -3.39 5.16
CA PHE A 91 22.49 -2.43 4.69
C PHE A 91 21.22 -2.44 5.53
N VAL A 92 20.75 -3.63 5.93
CA VAL A 92 19.57 -3.78 6.80
C VAL A 92 19.83 -3.16 8.18
N ASN A 93 21.01 -3.38 8.76
CA ASN A 93 21.37 -2.78 10.05
C ASN A 93 21.41 -1.25 9.97
N GLN A 94 22.04 -0.69 8.93
CA GLN A 94 22.06 0.76 8.70
C GLN A 94 20.64 1.32 8.51
N TYR A 95 19.79 0.63 7.76
CA TYR A 95 18.40 1.03 7.58
C TYR A 95 17.64 1.05 8.92
N LYS A 96 17.83 0.02 9.76
CA LYS A 96 17.17 -0.09 11.08
C LYS A 96 17.55 1.04 12.04
N GLU A 97 18.78 1.57 11.96
CA GLU A 97 19.23 2.71 12.78
C GLU A 97 18.40 3.98 12.53
N GLY A 98 17.96 4.19 11.28
CA GLY A 98 17.11 5.32 10.89
C GLY A 98 15.60 5.05 10.96
N ALA A 99 15.19 3.80 11.13
CA ALA A 99 13.79 3.38 10.97
C ALA A 99 12.88 3.73 12.15
N ARG A 100 13.41 4.24 13.26
CA ARG A 100 12.64 4.42 14.51
C ARG A 100 11.40 5.29 14.33
N ASN A 101 11.53 6.47 13.72
CA ASN A 101 10.40 7.39 13.53
C ASN A 101 9.30 6.77 12.65
N GLN A 102 9.71 6.03 11.60
CA GLN A 102 8.78 5.31 10.74
C GLN A 102 8.07 4.19 11.51
N ALA A 103 8.81 3.43 12.32
CA ALA A 103 8.25 2.35 13.12
C ALA A 103 7.26 2.86 14.18
N GLU A 104 7.60 3.97 14.86
CA GLU A 104 6.69 4.64 15.79
C GLU A 104 5.40 5.07 15.08
N PHE A 105 5.52 5.70 13.91
CA PHE A 105 4.36 6.10 13.11
C PHE A 105 3.51 4.91 12.68
N ASN A 106 4.11 3.84 12.17
CA ASN A 106 3.41 2.64 11.71
C ASN A 106 2.62 1.97 12.85
N VAL A 107 3.27 1.77 14.01
CA VAL A 107 2.60 1.18 15.17
C VAL A 107 1.47 2.09 15.66
N LYS A 108 1.68 3.41 15.65
CA LYS A 108 0.62 4.36 16.03
C LYS A 108 -0.56 4.29 15.07
N ALA A 109 -0.30 4.27 13.77
CA ALA A 109 -1.32 4.17 12.72
C ALA A 109 -2.14 2.90 12.87
N GLU A 110 -1.48 1.77 13.10
CA GLU A 110 -2.12 0.48 13.33
C GLU A 110 -3.06 0.53 14.54
N LEU A 111 -2.57 1.01 15.69
CA LEU A 111 -3.36 1.10 16.92
C LEU A 111 -4.54 2.07 16.80
N VAL A 112 -4.35 3.20 16.10
CA VAL A 112 -5.41 4.18 15.84
C VAL A 112 -6.48 3.58 14.96
N LEU A 113 -6.11 2.94 13.84
CA LEU A 113 -7.07 2.32 12.93
C LEU A 113 -7.84 1.18 13.62
N GLU A 114 -7.16 0.33 14.38
CA GLU A 114 -7.82 -0.70 15.19
C GLU A 114 -8.85 -0.11 16.16
N ALA A 115 -8.49 0.98 16.84
CA ALA A 115 -9.39 1.64 17.79
C ALA A 115 -10.63 2.21 17.07
N ILE A 116 -10.45 2.79 15.87
CA ILE A 116 -11.54 3.29 15.04
C ILE A 116 -12.44 2.14 14.56
N ILE A 117 -11.86 1.06 14.04
CA ILE A 117 -12.60 -0.13 13.60
C ILE A 117 -13.47 -0.67 14.74
N LYS A 118 -12.90 -0.81 15.94
CA LYS A 118 -13.62 -1.30 17.13
C LYS A 118 -14.72 -0.33 17.57
N LYS A 119 -14.44 0.98 17.58
CA LYS A 119 -15.39 2.02 18.03
C LYS A 119 -16.58 2.16 17.08
N GLU A 120 -16.34 2.17 15.77
CA GLU A 120 -17.37 2.36 14.75
C GLU A 120 -18.02 1.03 14.34
N GLY A 121 -17.53 -0.10 14.86
CA GLY A 121 -18.11 -1.42 14.60
C GLY A 121 -17.93 -1.87 13.14
N ILE A 122 -16.81 -1.50 12.51
CA ILE A 122 -16.52 -1.82 11.11
C ILE A 122 -16.29 -3.32 10.98
N LYS A 123 -17.00 -3.94 10.03
CA LYS A 123 -16.90 -5.38 9.75
C LYS A 123 -16.67 -5.65 8.27
N ALA A 124 -15.94 -6.72 7.98
CA ALA A 124 -15.93 -7.33 6.66
C ALA A 124 -17.10 -8.32 6.58
N SER A 125 -17.90 -8.25 5.52
CA SER A 125 -18.91 -9.28 5.29
C SER A 125 -18.26 -10.55 4.71
N GLU A 126 -18.94 -11.68 4.83
CA GLU A 126 -18.51 -12.93 4.16
C GLU A 126 -18.35 -12.73 2.65
N GLU A 127 -19.22 -11.91 2.04
CA GLU A 127 -19.16 -11.58 0.62
C GLU A 127 -17.90 -10.78 0.27
N ASP A 128 -17.54 -9.79 1.08
CA ASP A 128 -16.31 -9.01 0.89
C ASP A 128 -15.07 -9.90 0.98
N ILE A 129 -15.03 -10.80 1.98
CA ILE A 129 -13.92 -11.73 2.19
C ILE A 129 -13.81 -12.69 1.00
N ALA A 130 -14.93 -13.27 0.56
CA ALA A 130 -14.94 -14.18 -0.58
C ALA A 130 -14.50 -13.49 -1.88
N LYS A 131 -14.93 -12.24 -2.09
CA LYS A 131 -14.52 -11.43 -3.23
C LYS A 131 -13.03 -11.13 -3.21
N GLU A 132 -12.48 -10.74 -2.07
CA GLU A 132 -11.04 -10.48 -1.94
C GLU A 132 -10.22 -11.75 -2.24
N ILE A 133 -10.65 -12.90 -1.70
CA ILE A 133 -9.99 -14.19 -1.96
C ILE A 133 -10.04 -14.54 -3.45
N ASP A 134 -11.16 -14.27 -4.14
CA ASP A 134 -11.29 -14.50 -5.57
C ASP A 134 -10.33 -13.60 -6.38
N GLU A 135 -10.23 -12.32 -6.04
CA GLU A 135 -9.30 -11.38 -6.67
C GLU A 135 -7.83 -11.79 -6.46
N VAL A 136 -7.47 -12.16 -5.23
CA VAL A 136 -6.14 -12.69 -4.91
C VAL A 136 -5.89 -13.97 -5.69
N ALA A 137 -6.82 -14.94 -5.69
CA ALA A 137 -6.62 -16.20 -6.40
C ALA A 137 -6.35 -16.02 -7.90
N LYS A 138 -7.05 -15.07 -8.54
CA LYS A 138 -6.83 -14.72 -9.96
C LYS A 138 -5.44 -14.17 -10.23
N SER A 139 -4.80 -13.48 -9.27
CA SER A 139 -3.45 -12.95 -9.48
C SER A 139 -2.36 -14.03 -9.48
N TYR A 140 -2.63 -15.22 -8.94
CA TYR A 140 -1.67 -16.32 -8.87
C TYR A 140 -1.60 -17.18 -10.14
N ASN A 141 -2.40 -16.88 -11.18
CA ASN A 141 -2.44 -17.62 -12.45
C ASN A 141 -2.51 -19.15 -12.25
N VAL A 142 -3.34 -19.59 -11.32
CA VAL A 142 -3.54 -21.02 -11.03
C VAL A 142 -4.42 -21.63 -12.12
N GLU A 143 -4.10 -22.86 -12.53
CA GLU A 143 -4.93 -23.65 -13.45
C GLU A 143 -6.39 -23.70 -13.00
N GLU A 144 -7.33 -23.55 -13.93
CA GLU A 144 -8.77 -23.44 -13.64
C GLU A 144 -9.29 -24.61 -12.81
N GLU A 145 -8.84 -25.83 -13.12
CA GLU A 145 -9.20 -27.06 -12.41
C GLU A 145 -8.77 -27.08 -10.93
N ARG A 146 -7.79 -26.24 -10.55
CA ARG A 146 -7.26 -26.13 -9.18
C ARG A 146 -7.68 -24.85 -8.46
N LEU A 147 -8.32 -23.92 -9.16
CA LEU A 147 -8.62 -22.59 -8.65
C LEU A 147 -9.50 -22.64 -7.41
N GLU A 148 -10.55 -23.47 -7.40
CA GLU A 148 -11.46 -23.59 -6.25
C GLU A 148 -10.76 -24.17 -5.01
N ALA A 149 -9.95 -25.21 -5.18
CA ALA A 149 -9.15 -25.77 -4.08
C ALA A 149 -8.13 -24.76 -3.55
N PHE A 150 -7.57 -23.93 -4.42
CA PHE A 150 -6.65 -22.86 -4.03
C PHE A 150 -7.37 -21.75 -3.24
N LYS A 151 -8.55 -21.30 -3.69
CA LYS A 151 -9.39 -20.35 -2.96
C LYS A 151 -9.74 -20.85 -1.56
N GLU A 152 -10.14 -22.11 -1.44
CA GLU A 152 -10.47 -22.70 -0.13
C GLU A 152 -9.25 -22.71 0.80
N SER A 153 -8.07 -23.06 0.28
CA SER A 153 -6.80 -23.01 1.01
C SER A 153 -6.44 -21.58 1.46
N LEU A 154 -6.62 -20.58 0.59
CA LEU A 154 -6.43 -19.17 0.93
C LEU A 154 -7.41 -18.73 2.01
N LEU A 155 -8.69 -19.11 1.90
CA LEU A 155 -9.70 -18.79 2.89
C LEU A 155 -9.38 -19.42 4.26
N GLN A 156 -8.80 -20.61 4.31
CA GLN A 156 -8.41 -21.22 5.59
C GLN A 156 -7.15 -20.57 6.19
N SER A 157 -6.16 -20.28 5.36
CA SER A 157 -4.84 -19.81 5.81
C SER A 157 -4.78 -18.30 6.06
N SER A 158 -5.56 -17.51 5.32
CA SER A 158 -5.38 -16.06 5.19
C SER A 158 -6.62 -15.25 5.55
N ARG A 159 -7.72 -15.89 5.96
CA ARG A 159 -8.98 -15.20 6.26
C ARG A 159 -8.85 -14.07 7.27
N SER A 160 -8.19 -14.29 8.41
CA SER A 160 -8.04 -13.24 9.42
C SER A 160 -7.28 -12.04 8.87
N TYR A 161 -6.21 -12.29 8.11
CA TYR A 161 -5.45 -11.23 7.45
C TYR A 161 -6.28 -10.47 6.41
N VAL A 162 -7.07 -11.19 5.60
CA VAL A 162 -7.98 -10.58 4.61
C VAL A 162 -9.05 -9.74 5.30
N GLU A 163 -9.66 -10.26 6.36
CA GLU A 163 -10.65 -9.56 7.15
C GLU A 163 -10.08 -8.27 7.78
N GLU A 164 -8.92 -8.35 8.42
CA GLU A 164 -8.25 -7.18 9.02
C GLU A 164 -7.96 -6.10 7.97
N ASN A 165 -7.45 -6.48 6.80
CA ASN A 165 -7.18 -5.52 5.72
C ASN A 165 -8.45 -4.91 5.15
N LEU A 166 -9.52 -5.68 4.99
CA LEU A 166 -10.83 -5.17 4.56
C LEU A 166 -11.38 -4.17 5.57
N GLN A 167 -11.32 -4.47 6.87
CA GLN A 167 -11.75 -3.55 7.92
C GLN A 167 -10.94 -2.25 7.90
N LYS A 168 -9.61 -2.33 7.72
CA LYS A 168 -8.74 -1.15 7.59
C LYS A 168 -9.09 -0.30 6.38
N ARG A 169 -9.27 -0.92 5.19
CA ARG A 169 -9.68 -0.19 3.98
C ARG A 169 -11.01 0.53 4.16
N LYS A 170 -12.01 -0.14 4.73
CA LYS A 170 -13.31 0.46 5.05
C LYS A 170 -13.20 1.60 6.06
N ALA A 171 -12.33 1.47 7.07
CA ALA A 171 -12.09 2.53 8.02
C ALA A 171 -11.48 3.77 7.35
N ILE A 172 -10.46 3.58 6.51
CA ILE A 172 -9.83 4.66 5.75
C ILE A 172 -10.85 5.34 4.82
N GLU A 173 -11.64 4.56 4.09
CA GLU A 173 -12.69 5.08 3.20
C GLU A 173 -13.72 5.92 3.97
N MET A 174 -14.19 5.43 5.12
CA MET A 174 -15.10 6.19 5.99
C MET A 174 -14.47 7.51 6.46
N LEU A 175 -13.20 7.50 6.85
CA LEU A 175 -12.48 8.70 7.30
C LEU A 175 -12.30 9.71 6.16
N VAL A 176 -11.94 9.25 4.97
CA VAL A 176 -11.76 10.07 3.77
C VAL A 176 -13.09 10.69 3.33
N ASN A 177 -14.18 9.93 3.33
CA ASN A 177 -15.52 10.43 3.00
C ASN A 177 -16.03 11.47 4.02
N SER A 178 -15.49 11.45 5.24
CA SER A 178 -15.81 12.42 6.30
C SER A 178 -14.83 13.60 6.35
N ALA A 179 -13.75 13.56 5.57
CA ALA A 179 -12.69 14.57 5.61
C ALA A 179 -13.08 15.80 4.78
N VAL A 180 -12.73 16.98 5.31
CA VAL A 180 -12.79 18.24 4.55
C VAL A 180 -11.43 18.51 3.96
N PHE A 181 -11.31 18.30 2.65
CA PHE A 181 -10.09 18.60 1.90
C PHE A 181 -10.00 20.10 1.63
N VAL A 182 -8.84 20.66 1.90
CA VAL A 182 -8.48 22.04 1.55
C VAL A 182 -7.36 21.97 0.51
N GLU A 183 -7.31 22.96 -0.39
CA GLU A 183 -6.17 23.08 -1.29
C GLU A 183 -4.89 23.15 -0.46
N PRO A 184 -3.81 22.46 -0.90
CA PRO A 184 -2.54 22.54 -0.21
C PRO A 184 -2.14 24.01 -0.10
N LYS A 185 -1.84 24.47 1.12
CA LYS A 185 -1.23 25.79 1.28
C LYS A 185 0.07 25.78 0.48
N GLU A 186 0.28 26.79 -0.36
CA GLU A 186 1.61 27.05 -0.92
C GLU A 186 2.57 27.10 0.27
N GLU A 187 3.42 26.08 0.41
CA GLU A 187 4.51 26.15 1.37
C GLU A 187 5.39 27.29 0.88
N GLU A 188 5.48 28.37 1.66
CA GLU A 188 6.53 29.36 1.53
C GLU A 188 7.84 28.58 1.54
N ASN A 189 8.39 28.41 0.34
CA ASN A 189 9.70 27.84 0.11
C ASN A 189 10.67 28.75 0.85
N LYS A 190 10.93 28.45 2.13
CA LYS A 190 12.05 29.02 2.87
C LYS A 190 13.28 28.46 2.20
N SER A 191 13.68 29.16 1.15
CA SER A 191 15.03 29.21 0.61
C SER A 191 16.00 29.04 1.78
N VAL A 192 16.66 27.89 1.80
CA VAL A 192 17.82 27.67 2.65
C VAL A 192 18.92 28.56 2.05
N GLU A 193 18.96 29.81 2.50
CA GLU A 193 20.18 30.62 2.48
C GLU A 193 21.02 30.18 3.70
N GLU A 194 22.04 29.36 3.44
CA GLU A 194 23.47 29.59 3.77
C GLU A 194 24.32 28.35 3.47
#